data_AF-A0AAQ4EQ55-F1
#
_entry.id   AF-A0AAQ4EQ55-F1
#
_cell.length_a   1.000
_cell.length_b   1.000
_cell.length_c   1.000
_cell.angle_alpha   90.00
_cell.angle_beta   90.00
_cell.angle_gamma   90.00
#
_symmetry.space_group_name_H-M   'P 1'
#
loop_
_entity.id
_entity.type
_entity.pdbx_description
1 polymer ?
#
loop_
_entity_poly.entity_id
_entity_poly.type
_entity_poly.pdbx_seq_one_letter_code
_entity_poly.pdbx_strand_id
1 'polypeptide(L)'
;MKVHTEMSLVDLPKGDIKRMGRKKSRAKGPKSLSILDKLQELVPNMSHGKKLTKLEIIQNVIDYILDLQIALETHPASRSPNAEASGTSQRL
;
A
#
# COMPACT_ATOMS: atom_id res chain seq x y z
N MET A 1 32.58 -40.00 -72.88
CA MET A 1 31.33 -39.23 -72.73
C MET A 1 30.92 -39.31 -71.27
N LYS A 2 31.07 -38.23 -70.50
CA LYS A 2 30.67 -38.17 -69.08
C LYS A 2 29.30 -37.52 -69.01
N VAL A 3 28.29 -38.29 -68.62
CA VAL A 3 26.94 -37.79 -68.35
C VAL A 3 26.92 -37.19 -66.95
N HIS A 4 26.50 -35.92 -66.87
CA HIS A 4 26.25 -35.23 -65.60
C HIS A 4 25.08 -35.91 -64.89
N THR A 5 25.21 -36.13 -63.59
CA THR A 5 24.07 -36.35 -62.71
C THR A 5 24.30 -35.47 -61.49
N GLU A 6 23.56 -34.36 -61.44
CA GLU A 6 23.37 -33.58 -60.24
C GLU A 6 22.76 -34.48 -59.16
N MET A 7 23.41 -34.54 -58.00
CA MET A 7 22.76 -34.94 -56.76
C MET A 7 22.63 -33.70 -55.89
N SER A 8 21.37 -33.30 -55.73
CA SER A 8 20.88 -32.13 -55.03
C SER A 8 21.38 -32.05 -53.59
N LEU A 9 21.70 -30.83 -53.19
CA LEU A 9 22.06 -30.38 -51.86
C LEU A 9 21.03 -30.83 -50.82
N VAL A 10 21.41 -31.83 -50.02
CA VAL A 10 20.94 -32.17 -48.66
C VAL A 10 19.66 -31.48 -48.16
N ASP A 11 18.55 -32.23 -48.17
CA ASP A 11 17.34 -31.91 -47.41
C ASP A 11 17.63 -32.04 -45.90
N LEU A 12 17.84 -30.91 -45.24
CA LEU A 12 17.84 -30.82 -43.78
C LEU A 12 16.40 -30.62 -43.29
N PRO A 13 15.86 -31.52 -42.44
CA PRO A 13 14.55 -31.29 -41.84
C PRO A 13 14.62 -30.08 -40.92
N LYS A 14 13.92 -29.00 -41.29
CA LYS A 14 13.72 -27.83 -40.46
C LYS A 14 12.85 -28.24 -39.27
N GLY A 15 13.49 -28.63 -38.19
CA GLY A 15 12.82 -28.80 -36.89
C GLY A 15 12.33 -27.44 -36.41
N ASP A 16 11.02 -27.24 -36.43
CA ASP A 16 10.38 -26.11 -35.78
C ASP A 16 10.54 -26.25 -34.26
N ILE A 17 11.61 -25.64 -33.71
CA ILE A 17 11.75 -25.45 -32.27
C ILE A 17 10.70 -24.42 -31.87
N LYS A 18 9.51 -24.91 -31.52
CA LYS A 18 8.44 -24.14 -30.90
C LYS A 18 8.94 -23.64 -29.55
N ARG A 19 9.56 -22.45 -29.57
CA ARG A 19 9.93 -21.69 -28.38
C ARG A 19 8.65 -21.42 -27.60
N MET A 20 8.33 -22.30 -26.63
CA MET A 20 7.32 -21.99 -25.63
C MET A 20 7.78 -20.72 -24.93
N GLY A 21 7.12 -19.61 -25.26
CA GLY A 21 7.24 -18.38 -24.52
C GLY A 21 6.88 -18.68 -23.08
N ARG A 22 7.91 -18.80 -22.23
CA ARG A 22 7.77 -18.93 -20.79
C ARG A 22 7.10 -17.65 -20.31
N LYS A 23 5.76 -17.65 -20.22
CA LYS A 23 5.00 -16.61 -19.54
C LYS A 23 5.55 -16.56 -18.12
N LYS A 24 6.43 -15.59 -17.86
CA LYS A 24 6.91 -15.27 -16.52
C LYS A 24 5.69 -14.74 -15.78
N SER A 25 4.94 -15.65 -15.15
CA SER A 25 3.95 -15.28 -14.15
C SER A 25 4.73 -14.58 -13.06
N ARG A 26 4.74 -13.25 -13.12
CA ARG A 26 5.27 -12.40 -12.07
C ARG A 26 4.28 -12.59 -10.92
N ALA A 27 4.54 -13.59 -10.07
CA ALA A 27 3.88 -13.72 -8.80
C ALA A 27 4.06 -12.38 -8.09
N LYS A 28 2.97 -11.59 -8.01
CA LYS A 28 2.93 -10.45 -7.11
C LYS A 28 2.99 -11.05 -5.72
N GLY A 29 4.19 -11.06 -5.14
CA GLY A 29 4.36 -11.38 -3.72
C GLY A 29 3.43 -10.51 -2.86
N PRO A 30 3.19 -10.90 -1.60
CA PRO A 30 2.36 -10.13 -0.68
C PRO A 30 2.81 -8.68 -0.73
N LYS A 31 1.89 -7.77 -1.08
CA LYS A 31 2.17 -6.34 -1.11
C LYS A 31 2.58 -5.99 0.32
N SER A 32 3.85 -5.66 0.53
CA SER A 32 4.25 -4.90 1.71
C SER A 32 3.38 -3.64 1.69
N LEU A 33 2.33 -3.60 2.51
CA LEU A 33 1.48 -2.43 2.64
C LEU A 33 2.40 -1.31 3.08
N SER A 34 2.50 -0.26 2.27
CA SER A 34 3.33 0.88 2.66
C SER A 34 2.69 1.53 3.88
N ILE A 35 3.49 2.18 4.73
CA ILE A 35 2.95 2.92 5.88
C ILE A 35 1.84 3.91 5.45
N LEU A 36 1.93 4.46 4.24
CA LEU A 36 0.94 5.35 3.65
C LEU A 36 -0.39 4.65 3.32
N ASP A 37 -0.34 3.38 2.91
CA ASP A 37 -1.56 2.58 2.70
C ASP A 37 -2.22 2.28 4.05
N LYS A 38 -1.41 2.02 5.08
CA LYS A 38 -1.93 1.77 6.42
C LYS A 38 -2.58 3.01 7.04
N LEU A 39 -2.00 4.19 6.83
CA LEU A 39 -2.60 5.46 7.28
C LEU A 39 -3.93 5.72 6.58
N GLN A 40 -4.04 5.41 5.29
CA GLN A 40 -5.31 5.51 4.56
C GLN A 40 -6.38 4.59 5.16
N GLU A 41 -6.06 3.37 5.58
CA GLU A 41 -7.02 2.46 6.25
C GLU A 41 -7.51 2.97 7.61
N LEU A 42 -6.67 3.71 8.35
CA LEU A 42 -6.94 4.10 9.73
C LEU A 42 -7.66 5.45 9.85
N VAL A 43 -7.44 6.36 8.91
CA VAL A 43 -7.98 7.72 8.98
C VAL A 43 -9.34 7.80 8.25
N PRO A 44 -10.41 8.26 8.91
CA PRO A 44 -11.72 8.45 8.29
C PRO A 44 -11.67 9.43 7.12
N ASN A 45 -12.57 9.25 6.14
CA ASN A 45 -12.76 10.16 5.00
C ASN A 45 -11.55 10.32 4.07
N MET A 46 -10.47 9.53 4.23
CA MET A 46 -9.45 9.45 3.19
C MET A 46 -10.02 8.74 1.96
N SER A 47 -9.84 9.34 0.78
CA SER A 47 -10.35 8.75 -0.45
C SER A 47 -9.59 7.46 -0.80
N HIS A 48 -10.17 6.31 -0.48
CA HIS A 48 -9.62 4.99 -0.83
C HIS A 48 -9.82 4.71 -2.32
N GLY A 49 -8.99 5.31 -3.17
CA GLY A 49 -9.06 5.10 -4.63
C GLY A 49 -8.53 6.26 -5.47
N LYS A 50 -8.46 7.46 -4.89
CA LYS A 50 -7.78 8.60 -5.51
C LYS A 50 -6.34 8.65 -5.00
N LYS A 51 -5.40 8.98 -5.89
CA LYS A 51 -4.00 9.19 -5.50
C LYS A 51 -3.90 10.46 -4.68
N LEU A 52 -3.66 10.33 -3.38
CA LEU A 52 -3.24 11.42 -2.51
C LEU A 52 -1.72 11.56 -2.54
N THR A 53 -1.24 12.80 -2.48
CA THR A 53 0.16 13.12 -2.25
C THR A 53 0.54 12.76 -0.80
N LYS A 54 1.84 12.56 -0.55
CA LYS A 54 2.34 12.29 0.81
C LYS A 54 1.96 13.40 1.78
N LEU A 55 1.96 14.65 1.32
CA LEU A 55 1.60 15.81 2.13
C LEU A 55 0.12 15.76 2.52
N GLU A 56 -0.79 15.53 1.57
CA GLU A 56 -2.22 15.40 1.86
C GLU A 56 -2.51 14.27 2.86
N ILE A 57 -1.81 13.13 2.75
CA ILE A 57 -1.94 12.04 3.73
C ILE A 57 -1.50 12.52 5.12
N ILE A 58 -0.35 13.19 5.22
CA ILE A 58 0.17 13.69 6.51
C ILE A 58 -0.80 14.72 7.13
N GLN A 59 -1.35 15.64 6.33
CA GLN A 59 -2.30 16.64 6.83
C GLN A 59 -3.58 15.98 7.38
N ASN A 60 -4.19 15.06 6.62
CA ASN A 60 -5.38 14.33 7.10
C ASN A 60 -5.11 13.54 8.40
N VAL A 61 -3.90 12.98 8.56
CA VAL A 61 -3.51 12.28 9.80
C VAL A 61 -3.40 13.25 10.97
N ILE A 62 -2.81 14.43 10.76
CA ILE A 62 -2.71 15.46 11.79
C ILE A 62 -4.11 15.89 12.25
N ASP A 63 -5.00 16.22 11.31
CA ASP A 63 -6.38 16.63 11.61
C ASP A 63 -7.12 15.56 12.42
N TYR A 64 -7.02 14.29 11.99
CA TYR A 64 -7.69 13.20 12.70
C TYR A 64 -7.14 12.98 14.12
N ILE A 65 -5.83 13.10 14.31
CA ILE A 65 -5.22 12.99 15.64
C ILE A 65 -5.70 14.13 16.55
N LEU A 66 -5.82 15.35 16.02
CA LEU A 66 -6.32 16.50 16.79
C LEU A 66 -7.79 16.31 17.18
N ASP A 67 -8.63 15.88 16.25
CA ASP A 67 -10.05 15.58 16.52
C ASP A 67 -10.20 14.50 17.61
N LEU A 68 -9.39 13.44 17.55
CA LEU A 68 -9.40 12.37 18.55
C LEU A 68 -8.96 12.88 19.94
N GLN A 69 -7.95 13.75 20.01
CA GLN A 69 -7.51 14.33 21.29
C GLN A 69 -8.63 15.16 21.92
N ILE A 70 -9.29 16.03 21.15
CA ILE A 70 -10.42 16.84 21.64
C ILE A 70 -11.57 15.93 22.10
N ALA A 71 -11.92 14.90 21.33
CA ALA A 71 -12.98 13.97 21.68
C ALA A 71 -12.69 13.21 22.99
N LEU A 72 -11.42 12.84 23.23
CA LEU A 72 -11.01 12.15 24.46
C LEU A 72 -10.98 13.09 25.68
N GLU A 73 -10.53 14.33 25.51
CA GLU A 73 -10.48 15.34 26.59
C GLU A 73 -11.87 15.79 27.02
N THR A 74 -12.81 15.89 26.08
CA THR A 74 -14.19 16.31 26.34
C THR A 74 -15.10 15.16 26.78
N HIS A 75 -14.62 13.91 26.74
CA HIS A 75 -15.40 12.75 27.12
C HIS A 75 -15.75 12.80 28.62
N PRO A 76 -17.03 12.67 29.02
CA PRO A 76 -17.43 12.82 30.42
C PRO A 76 -16.77 11.81 31.37
N ALA A 77 -16.31 10.67 30.84
CA ALA A 77 -15.57 9.66 31.61
C ALA A 77 -14.07 9.99 31.83
N SER A 78 -13.47 10.91 31.07
CA SER A 78 -12.07 11.31 31.26
C SER A 78 -11.92 12.39 32.34
N ARG A 79 -12.99 13.14 32.64
CA ARG A 79 -13.13 13.92 33.87
C ARG A 79 -13.29 12.96 35.06
N SER A 80 -12.17 12.53 35.61
CA SER A 80 -12.17 11.82 36.90
C SER A 80 -12.87 12.69 37.95
N PRO A 81 -13.91 12.20 38.65
CA PRO A 81 -14.68 13.00 39.62
C PRO A 81 -13.88 13.39 40.88
N ASN A 82 -12.60 13.01 40.99
CA ASN A 82 -11.75 13.25 42.15
C ASN A 82 -10.86 14.51 42.04
N ALA A 83 -10.90 15.26 40.94
CA ALA A 83 -10.04 16.44 40.76
C ALA A 83 -10.60 17.73 41.40
N GLU A 84 -11.81 17.72 41.97
CA GLU A 84 -12.50 18.94 42.42
C GLU A 84 -12.48 19.14 43.96
N ALA A 85 -11.59 18.45 44.68
CA ALA A 85 -11.48 18.54 46.15
C ALA A 85 -10.23 19.28 46.68
N SER A 86 -9.49 19.99 45.82
CA SER A 86 -8.26 20.68 46.23
C SER A 86 -8.29 22.16 45.85
N GLY A 87 -9.31 22.88 46.32
CA GLY A 87 -9.53 24.27 45.93
C GLY A 87 -10.20 25.15 46.98
N THR A 88 -10.06 24.89 48.28
CA THR A 88 -10.37 25.89 49.33
C THR A 88 -9.75 25.49 50.65
N SER A 89 -8.54 25.97 50.94
CA SER A 89 -8.14 26.18 52.34
C SER A 89 -7.54 27.58 52.41
N GLN A 90 -8.41 28.51 52.81
CA GLN A 90 -8.09 29.86 53.20
C GLN A 90 -6.94 29.83 54.22
N ARG A 91 -5.91 30.65 53.98
CA ARG A 91 -4.90 30.99 54.98
C ARG A 91 -5.20 32.42 55.43
N LEU A 92 -5.82 32.52 56.60
CA LEU A 92 -5.84 33.73 57.43
C LEU A 92 -4.44 34.00 57.99
#